data_AF-A0AAJ6X206-F1
#
_entry.id   AF-A0AAJ6X206-F1
#
_cell.length_a   1.000
_cell.length_b   1.000
_cell.length_c   1.000
_cell.angle_alpha   90.00
_cell.angle_beta   90.00
_cell.angle_gamma   90.00
#
_symmetry.space_group_name_H-M   'P 1'
#
loop_
_entity.id
_entity.type
_entity.pdbx_description
1 polymer ?
#
loop_
_entity_poly.entity_id
_entity_poly.type
_entity_poly.pdbx_seq_one_letter_code
_entity_poly.pdbx_strand_id
1 'polypeptide(L)'
;MEGDDRILEAERHQIEQIRQLDFEELQVEEVDEDDEDSSLDDRDASGAGSSDDFTFNTCLASLHTYLGEVEDTHHRLAFLDGGAILNLPLFYLEGVVLFPEATLPLRVIQPNFISAVERALVQVDAPYTVGVVHAYRDSDKRRLRFATVGTTAEIRQYRRLEDGSLNVVTRGQQRFRLKRRWIDMEGVPCGEVQIIQEDMPLRTPKDVFGKLAPLSNLRGHKFSSGLPSTFSSVGYGHSDNDSEANSEESFETALSLAERRIHQSALNSCYGYDMMDESMSSDDDKFMSQSEEMISRRSHLSETEGSLYLDTGKNLGNTTLEIGNSSGLAKKGEGSKRCWKNTDLNQFRRVPRTFWPYWVYSMYDSYCLAEKAADMWKQIVGAPSMDGLVRKPDLLSFYIASKIPVSEETRQELLEIDGISYRLRREIDLLETFDLVRCKTCKIVIARRSDMLVMSSEGPLGAYVNPLGYVHEIMTLQKANGLALIGRATAEYSWFPGYAWTVAECASCEIQMGWLFTATKKKLKPQSFWGIRSSQVAGDTC
;
A
#
# COMPACT_ATOMS: atom_id res chain seq x y z
N MET A 1 24.43 25.86 -17.98
CA MET A 1 24.93 26.64 -16.84
C MET A 1 23.93 27.72 -16.48
N GLU A 2 23.67 28.72 -17.34
CA GLU A 2 22.72 29.84 -17.06
C GLU A 2 21.30 29.47 -16.53
N GLY A 3 20.85 28.21 -16.70
CA GLY A 3 19.57 27.74 -16.16
C GLY A 3 19.62 27.17 -14.74
N ASP A 4 20.78 26.74 -14.24
CA ASP A 4 20.96 26.36 -12.83
C ASP A 4 21.21 27.59 -11.98
N ASP A 5 22.05 28.50 -12.48
CA ASP A 5 22.33 29.78 -11.83
C ASP A 5 21.03 30.54 -11.56
N ARG A 6 20.06 30.55 -12.50
CA ARG A 6 18.75 31.19 -12.31
C ARG A 6 17.81 30.50 -11.31
N ILE A 7 17.93 29.19 -11.10
CA ILE A 7 17.12 28.46 -10.10
C ILE A 7 17.75 28.67 -8.72
N LEU A 8 19.07 28.60 -8.62
CA LEU A 8 19.81 28.96 -7.41
C LEU A 8 19.66 30.46 -7.08
N GLU A 9 19.55 31.34 -8.07
CA GLU A 9 19.20 32.76 -7.88
C GLU A 9 17.75 32.91 -7.39
N ALA A 10 16.79 32.13 -7.91
CA ALA A 10 15.41 32.17 -7.41
C ALA A 10 15.30 31.68 -5.96
N GLU A 11 15.99 30.59 -5.61
CA GLU A 11 16.07 30.08 -4.23
C GLU A 11 16.84 31.06 -3.31
N ARG A 12 17.92 31.69 -3.79
CA ARG A 12 18.64 32.74 -3.05
C ARG A 12 17.78 34.00 -2.85
N HIS A 13 17.03 34.42 -3.87
CA HIS A 13 16.12 35.56 -3.79
C HIS A 13 14.92 35.27 -2.88
N GLN A 14 14.50 34.00 -2.78
CA GLN A 14 13.54 33.52 -1.79
C GLN A 14 14.11 33.60 -0.36
N ILE A 15 15.36 33.16 -0.15
CA ILE A 15 16.09 33.31 1.13
C ILE A 15 16.29 34.79 1.50
N GLU A 16 16.55 35.65 0.52
CA GLU A 16 16.80 37.09 0.73
C GLU A 16 15.50 37.87 1.02
N GLN A 17 14.37 37.47 0.43
CA GLN A 17 13.04 37.97 0.78
C GLN A 17 12.60 37.53 2.20
N ILE A 18 12.87 36.28 2.59
CA ILE A 18 12.61 35.81 3.96
C ILE A 18 13.42 36.64 4.98
N ARG A 19 14.70 36.92 4.69
CA ARG A 19 15.54 37.80 5.52
C ARG A 19 15.08 39.26 5.58
N GLN A 20 14.30 39.74 4.61
CA GLN A 20 13.75 41.10 4.61
C GLN A 20 12.51 41.22 5.51
N LEU A 21 11.79 40.13 5.75
CA LEU A 21 10.68 40.08 6.71
C LEU A 21 11.15 40.02 8.17
N ASP A 22 12.40 39.58 8.43
CA ASP A 22 13.02 39.54 9.76
C ASP A 22 13.36 40.94 10.35
N PHE A 23 13.07 42.05 9.64
CA PHE A 23 13.53 43.41 10.00
C PHE A 23 12.46 44.40 10.45
N GLU A 24 11.19 44.01 10.56
CA GLU A 24 10.15 44.84 11.18
C GLU A 24 9.96 44.43 12.65
N GLU A 25 10.53 45.22 13.57
CA GLU A 25 10.30 45.10 15.02
C GLU A 25 8.83 45.40 15.36
N LEU A 26 8.00 44.37 15.49
CA LEU A 26 6.69 44.49 16.10
C LEU A 26 6.78 44.35 17.61
N GLN A 27 6.50 45.45 18.32
CA GLN A 27 6.29 45.45 19.77
C GLN A 27 5.00 44.68 20.06
N VAL A 28 5.12 43.56 20.79
CA VAL A 28 3.97 42.79 21.25
C VAL A 28 3.70 43.17 22.71
N GLU A 29 2.49 43.66 22.99
CA GLU A 29 2.01 43.81 24.36
C GLU A 29 1.75 42.42 24.97
N GLU A 30 2.33 42.16 26.14
CA GLU A 30 1.99 40.97 26.94
C GLU A 30 0.60 41.17 27.56
N VAL A 31 -0.34 40.28 27.24
CA VAL A 31 -1.64 40.19 27.91
C VAL A 31 -1.71 38.84 28.60
N ASP A 32 -1.65 38.86 29.93
CA ASP A 32 -1.92 37.70 30.78
C ASP A 32 -3.44 37.42 30.77
N GLU A 33 -3.84 36.23 30.33
CA GLU A 33 -5.20 35.70 30.56
C GLU A 33 -5.10 34.45 31.47
N ASP A 34 -5.55 34.62 32.72
CA ASP A 34 -5.62 33.57 33.73
C ASP A 34 -6.85 32.64 33.52
N ASP A 35 -6.62 31.34 33.75
CA ASP A 35 -7.53 30.27 34.20
C ASP A 35 -9.03 30.24 33.78
N GLU A 36 -9.46 29.08 33.25
CA GLU A 36 -10.40 28.21 33.99
C GLU A 36 -10.38 26.76 33.47
N ASP A 37 -10.12 25.80 34.37
CA ASP A 37 -10.05 24.36 34.10
C ASP A 37 -11.45 23.71 34.14
N SER A 38 -11.78 22.84 33.18
CA SER A 38 -12.94 21.93 33.31
C SER A 38 -12.55 20.49 33.01
N SER A 39 -12.43 19.70 34.08
CA SER A 39 -12.12 18.28 34.00
C SER A 39 -13.39 17.43 33.84
N LEU A 40 -13.39 16.55 32.85
CA LEU A 40 -14.32 15.42 32.77
C LEU A 40 -13.51 14.13 32.76
N ASP A 41 -13.62 13.37 33.85
CA ASP A 41 -13.10 12.01 33.97
C ASP A 41 -13.84 11.07 33.01
N ASP A 42 -13.12 10.37 32.15
CA ASP A 42 -13.59 9.09 31.58
C ASP A 42 -12.50 8.03 31.77
N ARG A 43 -12.79 7.05 32.63
CA ARG A 43 -11.91 5.91 32.94
C ARG A 43 -12.53 4.63 32.40
N ASP A 44 -11.84 3.97 31.46
CA ASP A 44 -11.30 2.61 31.63
C ASP A 44 -11.01 1.93 30.29
N ALA A 45 -9.72 1.65 30.03
CA ALA A 45 -9.24 0.50 29.24
C ALA A 45 -7.72 0.34 29.38
N SER A 46 -7.24 -0.33 30.44
CA SER A 46 -5.81 -0.58 30.62
C SER A 46 -5.29 -1.74 29.76
N GLY A 47 -4.24 -1.50 28.98
CA GLY A 47 -3.45 -2.53 28.29
C GLY A 47 -1.99 -2.08 28.20
N ALA A 48 -1.09 -2.72 28.95
CA ALA A 48 0.23 -2.15 29.26
C ALA A 48 1.30 -2.37 28.17
N GLY A 49 2.05 -1.30 27.87
CA GLY A 49 3.30 -1.30 27.13
C GLY A 49 3.93 0.10 27.23
N SER A 50 5.12 0.22 27.83
CA SER A 50 5.66 1.52 28.26
C SER A 50 6.02 2.46 27.10
N SER A 51 5.28 3.56 26.98
CA SER A 51 5.71 4.79 26.30
C SER A 51 5.61 5.92 27.31
N ASP A 52 6.67 6.70 27.48
CA ASP A 52 6.72 7.78 28.49
C ASP A 52 6.01 9.03 27.97
N ASP A 53 4.70 8.89 27.83
CA ASP A 53 3.64 9.89 27.64
C ASP A 53 3.66 10.65 26.30
N PHE A 54 3.07 10.09 25.24
CA PHE A 54 2.85 10.82 23.98
C PHE A 54 1.58 11.67 24.10
N THR A 55 1.71 13.00 24.15
CA THR A 55 0.60 13.92 24.50
C THR A 55 0.04 14.73 23.32
N PHE A 56 0.64 14.65 22.13
CA PHE A 56 0.11 15.32 20.94
C PHE A 56 -1.14 14.62 20.37
N ASN A 57 -2.17 15.38 20.03
CA ASN A 57 -3.36 14.84 19.35
C ASN A 57 -3.10 14.69 17.85
N THR A 58 -2.83 13.45 17.40
CA THR A 58 -2.55 13.10 16.00
C THR A 58 -3.64 13.51 15.01
N CYS A 59 -4.90 13.67 15.45
CA CYS A 59 -5.97 14.09 14.56
C CYS A 59 -5.81 15.55 14.06
N LEU A 60 -5.13 16.42 14.83
CA LEU A 60 -4.95 17.83 14.46
C LEU A 60 -4.19 17.98 13.13
N ALA A 61 -3.15 17.18 12.92
CA ALA A 61 -2.36 17.23 11.69
C ALA A 61 -3.14 16.72 10.46
N SER A 62 -4.13 15.84 10.65
CA SER A 62 -4.99 15.30 9.60
C SER A 62 -6.18 16.20 9.26
N LEU A 63 -6.52 17.16 10.15
CA LEU A 63 -7.56 18.16 9.93
C LEU A 63 -7.07 19.38 9.14
N HIS A 64 -5.76 19.47 8.83
CA HIS A 64 -5.14 20.57 8.08
C HIS A 64 -5.49 21.98 8.60
N THR A 65 -5.62 22.14 9.93
CA THR A 65 -6.12 23.37 10.57
C THR A 65 -5.31 24.64 10.26
N TYR A 66 -4.07 24.50 9.78
CA TYR A 66 -3.24 25.61 9.29
C TYR A 66 -3.78 26.27 8.00
N LEU A 67 -4.74 25.64 7.31
CA LEU A 67 -5.50 26.24 6.21
C LEU A 67 -6.60 27.21 6.70
N GLY A 68 -6.81 27.30 8.02
CA GLY A 68 -7.96 27.98 8.62
C GLY A 68 -9.23 27.15 8.51
N GLU A 69 -10.37 27.80 8.79
CA GLU A 69 -11.69 27.22 8.52
C GLU A 69 -11.88 27.02 7.00
N VAL A 70 -12.61 25.97 6.62
CA VAL A 70 -12.97 25.65 5.23
C VAL A 70 -14.42 25.19 5.16
N GLU A 71 -15.10 25.42 4.03
CA GLU A 71 -16.51 25.03 3.84
C GLU A 71 -16.61 23.60 3.34
N ASP A 72 -17.37 22.75 4.04
CA ASP A 72 -17.62 21.35 3.66
C ASP A 72 -18.52 21.26 2.41
N THR A 73 -18.04 20.59 1.37
CA THR A 73 -18.88 20.21 0.24
C THR A 73 -19.63 18.92 0.60
N HIS A 74 -20.90 19.05 1.02
CA HIS A 74 -21.76 17.90 1.37
C HIS A 74 -22.09 16.94 0.21
N HIS A 75 -21.51 17.13 -0.97
CA HIS A 75 -21.61 16.18 -2.07
C HIS A 75 -20.88 14.87 -1.77
N ARG A 76 -21.44 13.76 -2.25
CA ARG A 76 -20.74 12.49 -2.43
C ARG A 76 -20.99 12.06 -3.86
N LEU A 77 -19.96 12.09 -4.68
CA LEU A 77 -20.04 11.45 -5.98
C LEU A 77 -20.28 9.95 -5.84
N ALA A 78 -21.09 9.40 -6.74
CA ALA A 78 -21.08 7.97 -6.98
C ALA A 78 -19.76 7.60 -7.69
N PHE A 79 -19.22 6.43 -7.38
CA PHE A 79 -18.09 5.87 -8.13
C PHE A 79 -18.48 5.74 -9.61
N LEU A 80 -17.59 6.17 -10.49
CA LEU A 80 -17.79 6.19 -11.93
C LEU A 80 -17.42 4.81 -12.52
N ASP A 81 -18.16 4.39 -13.54
CA ASP A 81 -18.02 3.06 -14.13
C ASP A 81 -16.62 2.83 -14.72
N GLY A 82 -16.15 1.58 -14.62
CA GLY A 82 -14.88 1.16 -15.19
C GLY A 82 -14.83 1.40 -16.70
N GLY A 83 -13.81 2.12 -17.17
CA GLY A 83 -13.65 2.48 -18.57
C GLY A 83 -14.38 3.75 -19.03
N ALA A 84 -15.16 4.42 -18.16
CA ALA A 84 -15.79 5.70 -18.44
C ALA A 84 -14.77 6.76 -18.85
N ILE A 85 -15.14 7.65 -19.78
CA ILE A 85 -14.30 8.72 -20.31
C ILE A 85 -14.88 10.08 -19.89
N LEU A 86 -14.03 10.94 -19.33
CA LEU A 86 -14.41 12.22 -18.73
C LEU A 86 -13.41 13.30 -19.16
N ASN A 87 -13.88 14.55 -19.23
CA ASN A 87 -13.00 15.70 -19.38
C ASN A 87 -12.89 16.41 -18.02
N LEU A 88 -11.70 16.40 -17.42
CA LEU A 88 -11.48 16.98 -16.10
C LEU A 88 -10.43 18.11 -16.16
N PRO A 89 -10.56 19.16 -15.32
CA PRO A 89 -9.45 20.05 -15.00
C PRO A 89 -8.34 19.26 -14.28
N LEU A 90 -7.08 19.52 -14.65
CA LEU A 90 -5.92 18.74 -14.21
C LEU A 90 -4.95 19.54 -13.35
N PHE A 91 -4.52 18.94 -12.24
CA PHE A 91 -3.42 19.38 -11.40
C PHE A 91 -2.18 18.52 -11.67
N TYR A 92 -1.08 19.16 -12.04
CA TYR A 92 0.22 18.52 -12.25
C TYR A 92 1.13 18.86 -11.08
N LEU A 93 1.41 17.89 -10.22
CA LEU A 93 2.16 18.11 -8.98
C LEU A 93 3.54 17.46 -9.05
N GLU A 94 4.60 18.26 -8.90
CA GLU A 94 5.96 17.75 -8.74
C GLU A 94 6.11 17.10 -7.35
N GLY A 95 6.57 15.85 -7.32
CA GLY A 95 6.89 15.13 -6.08
C GLY A 95 5.71 14.72 -5.20
N VAL A 96 4.50 14.65 -5.75
CA VAL A 96 3.31 14.08 -5.10
C VAL A 96 2.72 12.98 -5.98
N VAL A 97 2.39 11.83 -5.39
CA VAL A 97 1.63 10.75 -6.05
C VAL A 97 0.35 10.54 -5.24
N LEU A 98 -0.78 11.07 -5.74
CA LEU A 98 -2.06 10.91 -5.05
C LEU A 98 -2.58 9.49 -5.22
N PHE A 99 -2.81 8.80 -4.11
CA PHE A 99 -3.49 7.50 -4.08
C PHE A 99 -4.99 7.66 -3.80
N PRO A 100 -5.83 6.70 -4.21
CA PRO A 100 -7.20 6.57 -3.72
C PRO A 100 -7.27 6.63 -2.19
N GLU A 101 -8.34 7.23 -1.67
CA GLU A 101 -8.62 7.51 -0.25
C GLU A 101 -7.66 8.45 0.48
N ALA A 102 -6.51 8.82 -0.10
CA ALA A 102 -5.56 9.73 0.52
C ALA A 102 -6.01 11.20 0.44
N THR A 103 -5.76 11.96 1.52
CA THR A 103 -6.04 13.40 1.60
C THR A 103 -4.92 14.21 0.94
N LEU A 104 -5.30 15.25 0.19
CA LEU A 104 -4.37 16.19 -0.46
C LEU A 104 -4.86 17.63 -0.23
N PRO A 105 -4.19 18.40 0.66
CA PRO A 105 -4.42 19.83 0.83
C PRO A 105 -3.70 20.63 -0.26
N LEU A 106 -4.33 21.72 -0.71
CA LEU A 106 -3.80 22.65 -1.72
C LEU A 106 -4.07 24.09 -1.28
N ARG A 107 -3.10 24.98 -1.52
CA ARG A 107 -3.30 26.43 -1.55
C ARG A 107 -3.03 26.90 -2.97
N VAL A 108 -4.09 27.28 -3.67
CA VAL A 108 -4.10 27.53 -5.11
C VAL A 108 -4.01 29.04 -5.33
N ILE A 109 -2.80 29.49 -5.70
CA ILE A 109 -2.46 30.91 -5.88
C ILE A 109 -2.47 31.33 -7.36
N GLN A 110 -2.12 30.41 -8.26
CA GLN A 110 -2.02 30.72 -9.70
C GLN A 110 -3.41 30.82 -10.34
N PRO A 111 -3.72 31.88 -11.12
CA PRO A 111 -5.07 32.12 -11.66
C PRO A 111 -5.66 30.98 -12.50
N ASN A 112 -4.84 30.33 -13.32
CA ASN A 112 -5.26 29.18 -14.14
C ASN A 112 -5.70 27.97 -13.28
N PHE A 113 -5.05 27.72 -12.14
CA PHE A 113 -5.47 26.67 -11.22
C PHE A 113 -6.64 27.11 -10.33
N ILE A 114 -6.79 28.40 -10.03
CA ILE A 114 -8.00 28.94 -9.38
C ILE A 114 -9.22 28.67 -10.27
N SER A 115 -9.16 29.04 -11.54
CA SER A 115 -10.23 28.74 -12.52
C SER A 115 -10.43 27.23 -12.76
N ALA A 116 -9.41 26.40 -12.54
CA ALA A 116 -9.53 24.94 -12.56
C ALA A 116 -10.44 24.43 -11.41
N VAL A 117 -10.26 24.97 -10.20
CA VAL A 117 -11.14 24.66 -9.05
C VAL A 117 -12.55 25.20 -9.29
N GLU A 118 -12.67 26.48 -9.66
CA GLU A 118 -13.98 27.11 -9.92
C GLU A 118 -14.78 26.33 -10.98
N ARG A 119 -14.13 25.82 -12.04
CA ARG A 119 -14.81 24.96 -13.03
C ARG A 119 -15.18 23.58 -12.45
N ALA A 120 -14.31 22.96 -11.66
CA ALA A 120 -14.60 21.67 -11.02
C ALA A 120 -15.83 21.75 -10.09
N LEU A 121 -16.05 22.87 -9.41
CA LEU A 121 -17.22 23.11 -8.55
C LEU A 121 -18.54 23.22 -9.35
N VAL A 122 -18.50 23.57 -10.64
CA VAL A 122 -19.69 23.91 -11.45
C VAL A 122 -19.98 22.87 -12.56
N GLN A 123 -19.01 22.02 -12.94
CA GLN A 123 -19.16 21.07 -14.03
C GLN A 123 -20.22 19.98 -13.75
N VAL A 124 -21.01 19.62 -14.77
CA VAL A 124 -22.17 18.73 -14.63
C VAL A 124 -21.79 17.24 -14.63
N ASP A 125 -20.80 16.85 -15.45
CA ASP A 125 -20.47 15.43 -15.67
C ASP A 125 -19.76 14.77 -14.47
N ALA A 126 -19.00 15.56 -13.69
CA ALA A 126 -18.22 15.10 -12.54
C ALA A 126 -18.05 16.23 -11.50
N PRO A 127 -19.13 16.75 -10.90
CA PRO A 127 -19.07 17.90 -9.98
C PRO A 127 -18.09 17.66 -8.83
N TYR A 128 -17.40 18.71 -8.40
CA TYR A 128 -16.36 18.68 -7.37
C TYR A 128 -15.11 17.83 -7.71
N THR A 129 -14.92 17.36 -8.94
CA THR A 129 -13.77 16.50 -9.30
C THR A 129 -12.69 17.21 -10.10
N VAL A 130 -11.44 17.07 -9.66
CA VAL A 130 -10.23 17.39 -10.43
C VAL A 130 -9.44 16.11 -10.72
N GLY A 131 -8.60 16.09 -11.75
CA GLY A 131 -7.65 14.99 -11.98
C GLY A 131 -6.25 15.37 -11.47
N VAL A 132 -5.65 14.57 -10.60
CA VAL A 132 -4.27 14.79 -10.14
C VAL A 132 -3.33 13.84 -10.88
N VAL A 133 -2.29 14.39 -11.48
CA VAL A 133 -1.28 13.65 -12.26
C VAL A 133 0.11 13.97 -11.72
N HIS A 134 0.87 12.93 -11.40
CA HIS A 134 2.26 13.09 -10.96
C HIS A 134 3.12 13.70 -12.08
N ALA A 135 3.89 14.74 -11.73
CA ALA A 135 4.86 15.38 -12.61
C ALA A 135 6.28 15.15 -12.10
N TYR A 136 7.22 14.91 -13.00
CA TYR A 136 8.62 14.64 -12.68
C TYR A 136 9.57 15.21 -13.73
N ARG A 137 10.82 15.46 -13.35
CA ARG A 137 11.86 15.99 -14.25
C ARG A 137 12.74 14.86 -14.77
N ASP A 138 12.79 14.73 -16.09
CA ASP A 138 13.65 13.78 -16.82
C ASP A 138 15.14 14.15 -16.60
N SER A 139 15.93 13.22 -16.03
CA SER A 139 17.35 13.44 -15.65
C SER A 139 18.19 13.98 -16.80
N ASP A 140 17.89 13.53 -18.02
CA ASP A 140 18.74 13.75 -19.18
C ASP A 140 18.33 15.01 -19.96
N LYS A 141 17.14 15.57 -19.68
CA LYS A 141 16.50 16.55 -20.59
C LYS A 141 15.90 17.79 -19.92
N ARG A 142 15.84 17.87 -18.58
CA ARG A 142 15.22 18.98 -17.82
C ARG A 142 13.78 19.32 -18.22
N ARG A 143 13.12 18.45 -19.01
CA ARG A 143 11.73 18.63 -19.42
C ARG A 143 10.83 18.02 -18.38
N LEU A 144 9.78 18.75 -18.02
CA LEU A 144 8.71 18.21 -17.20
C LEU A 144 8.01 17.09 -17.96
N ARG A 145 7.97 15.92 -17.33
CA ARG A 145 7.21 14.74 -17.74
C ARG A 145 6.03 14.60 -16.81
N PHE A 146 5.06 13.81 -17.26
CA PHE A 146 3.82 13.57 -16.55
C PHE A 146 3.52 12.08 -16.64
N ALA A 147 3.07 11.49 -15.53
CA ALA A 147 2.62 10.11 -15.50
C ALA A 147 1.46 9.85 -16.48
N THR A 148 1.30 8.58 -16.86
CA THR A 148 0.16 8.15 -17.70
C THR A 148 -1.05 7.75 -16.87
N VAL A 149 -0.83 7.35 -15.62
CA VAL A 149 -1.87 7.10 -14.61
C VAL A 149 -1.87 8.22 -13.58
N GLY A 150 -3.07 8.68 -13.23
CA GLY A 150 -3.33 9.62 -12.14
C GLY A 150 -4.54 9.19 -11.33
N THR A 151 -4.99 10.05 -10.42
CA THR A 151 -6.12 9.78 -9.53
C THR A 151 -7.10 10.94 -9.52
N THR A 152 -8.40 10.65 -9.68
CA THR A 152 -9.45 11.66 -9.50
C THR A 152 -9.46 12.09 -8.04
N ALA A 153 -9.44 13.39 -7.80
CA ALA A 153 -9.50 13.97 -6.47
C ALA A 153 -10.82 14.73 -6.34
N GLU A 154 -11.63 14.34 -5.37
CA GLU A 154 -12.87 15.02 -5.04
C GLU A 154 -12.54 16.15 -4.06
N ILE A 155 -12.92 17.38 -4.43
CA ILE A 155 -12.92 18.54 -3.54
C ILE A 155 -13.91 18.22 -2.43
N ARG A 156 -13.39 18.21 -1.19
CA ARG A 156 -14.12 17.88 0.02
C ARG A 156 -14.41 19.10 0.86
N GLN A 157 -13.47 20.05 0.84
CA GLN A 157 -13.60 21.35 1.51
C GLN A 157 -12.91 22.42 0.66
N TYR A 158 -13.43 23.65 0.66
CA TYR A 158 -12.72 24.79 0.08
C TYR A 158 -13.04 26.11 0.80
N ARG A 159 -12.16 27.11 0.66
CA ARG A 159 -12.41 28.50 1.04
C ARG A 159 -11.64 29.44 0.12
N ARG A 160 -12.25 30.58 -0.24
CA ARG A 160 -11.56 31.71 -0.87
C ARG A 160 -11.03 32.65 0.20
N LEU A 161 -9.75 32.97 0.12
CA LEU A 161 -9.08 33.90 1.01
C LEU A 161 -9.17 35.34 0.47
N GLU A 162 -8.89 36.32 1.34
CA GLU A 162 -8.92 37.75 1.02
C GLU A 162 -7.89 38.15 -0.05
N ASP A 163 -6.77 37.42 -0.12
CA ASP A 163 -5.75 37.56 -1.17
C ASP A 163 -6.19 37.03 -2.55
N GLY A 164 -7.40 36.47 -2.64
CA GLY A 164 -7.97 35.88 -3.84
C GLY A 164 -7.57 34.43 -4.12
N SER A 165 -6.65 33.85 -3.33
CA SER A 165 -6.26 32.44 -3.43
C SER A 165 -7.33 31.50 -2.85
N LEU A 166 -7.26 30.21 -3.22
CA LEU A 166 -8.18 29.18 -2.72
C LEU A 166 -7.42 28.18 -1.84
N ASN A 167 -7.86 27.98 -0.59
CA ASN A 167 -7.51 26.79 0.17
C ASN A 167 -8.50 25.69 -0.19
N VAL A 168 -8.00 24.49 -0.50
CA VAL A 168 -8.81 23.35 -0.95
C VAL A 168 -8.29 22.08 -0.29
N VAL A 169 -9.17 21.28 0.30
CA VAL A 169 -8.87 19.93 0.76
C VAL A 169 -9.55 18.95 -0.18
N THR A 170 -8.76 18.06 -0.77
CA THR A 170 -9.23 17.03 -1.71
C THR A 170 -8.96 15.63 -1.18
N ARG A 171 -9.74 14.64 -1.64
CA ARG A 171 -9.54 13.22 -1.33
C ARG A 171 -9.46 12.43 -2.63
N GLY A 172 -8.45 11.58 -2.78
CA GLY A 172 -8.33 10.68 -3.93
C GLY A 172 -9.49 9.68 -3.98
N GLN A 173 -10.00 9.38 -5.17
CA GLN A 173 -11.15 8.48 -5.37
C GLN A 173 -10.81 7.31 -6.30
N GLN A 174 -10.62 7.54 -7.61
CA GLN A 174 -10.42 6.48 -8.59
C GLN A 174 -9.18 6.72 -9.44
N ARG A 175 -8.47 5.65 -9.80
CA ARG A 175 -7.36 5.71 -10.76
C ARG A 175 -7.90 5.99 -12.17
N PHE A 176 -7.18 6.77 -12.95
CA PHE A 176 -7.49 7.01 -14.37
C PHE A 176 -6.24 6.94 -15.25
N ARG A 177 -6.43 6.62 -16.52
CA ARG A 177 -5.43 6.73 -17.59
C ARG A 177 -5.64 8.03 -18.37
N LEU A 178 -4.65 8.90 -18.39
CA LEU A 178 -4.67 10.15 -19.17
C LEU A 178 -4.53 9.84 -20.66
N LYS A 179 -5.57 10.14 -21.46
CA LYS A 179 -5.59 9.91 -22.91
C LYS A 179 -5.11 11.12 -23.70
N ARG A 180 -5.62 12.30 -23.36
CA ARG A 180 -5.30 13.58 -24.01
C ARG A 180 -5.16 14.67 -22.97
N ARG A 181 -4.36 15.69 -23.29
CA ARG A 181 -4.21 16.91 -22.49
C ARG A 181 -4.34 18.12 -23.42
N TRP A 182 -4.89 19.21 -22.92
CA TRP A 182 -4.88 20.50 -23.58
C TRP A 182 -4.91 21.62 -22.53
N ILE A 183 -4.80 22.86 -23.00
CA ILE A 183 -5.11 24.05 -22.23
C ILE A 183 -6.30 24.68 -22.95
N ASP A 184 -7.34 25.06 -22.20
CA ASP A 184 -8.52 25.70 -22.77
C ASP A 184 -8.37 27.23 -22.91
N MET A 185 -9.46 27.89 -23.33
CA MET A 185 -9.46 29.34 -23.62
C MET A 185 -9.25 30.19 -22.37
N GLU A 186 -9.59 29.67 -21.19
CA GLU A 186 -9.37 30.34 -19.90
C GLU A 186 -7.97 30.04 -19.33
N GLY A 187 -7.13 29.30 -20.05
CA GLY A 187 -5.78 28.94 -19.63
C GLY A 187 -5.71 27.77 -18.65
N VAL A 188 -6.83 27.10 -18.38
CA VAL A 188 -6.89 25.98 -17.43
C VAL A 188 -6.33 24.71 -18.09
N PRO A 189 -5.44 23.96 -17.43
CA PRO A 189 -5.03 22.64 -17.91
C PRO A 189 -6.18 21.64 -17.78
N CYS A 190 -6.55 21.00 -18.88
CA CYS A 190 -7.62 19.99 -18.94
C CYS A 190 -7.12 18.70 -19.59
N GLY A 191 -7.83 17.59 -19.36
CA GLY A 191 -7.54 16.34 -20.04
C GLY A 191 -8.70 15.35 -20.12
N GLU A 192 -8.63 14.52 -21.15
CA GLU A 192 -9.50 13.38 -21.40
C GLU A 192 -8.94 12.21 -20.59
N VAL A 193 -9.66 11.79 -19.57
CA VAL A 193 -9.26 10.72 -18.66
C VAL A 193 -10.17 9.51 -18.85
N GLN A 194 -9.60 8.31 -18.76
CA GLN A 194 -10.36 7.06 -18.73
C GLN A 194 -10.25 6.41 -17.36
N ILE A 195 -11.36 6.22 -16.66
CA ILE A 195 -11.41 5.55 -15.35
C ILE A 195 -10.90 4.11 -15.50
N ILE A 196 -9.96 3.71 -14.62
CA ILE A 196 -9.47 2.34 -14.55
C ILE A 196 -10.46 1.52 -13.73
N GLN A 197 -10.90 0.38 -14.28
CA GLN A 197 -11.64 -0.61 -13.52
C GLN A 197 -10.70 -1.31 -12.55
N GLU A 198 -11.01 -1.26 -11.25
CA GLU A 198 -10.24 -1.98 -10.23
C GLU A 198 -10.76 -3.43 -10.12
N ASP A 199 -9.84 -4.40 -10.02
CA ASP A 199 -10.19 -5.82 -9.90
C ASP A 199 -10.86 -6.12 -8.55
N MET A 200 -11.71 -7.16 -8.52
CA MET A 200 -12.22 -7.68 -7.24
C MET A 200 -11.11 -8.43 -6.47
N PRO A 201 -11.05 -8.33 -5.14
CA PRO A 201 -10.02 -8.99 -4.34
C PRO A 201 -10.13 -10.51 -4.47
N LEU A 202 -9.06 -11.14 -4.94
CA LEU A 202 -8.98 -12.57 -5.19
C LEU A 202 -9.00 -13.35 -3.87
N ARG A 203 -9.82 -14.39 -3.83
CA ARG A 203 -9.82 -15.41 -2.78
C ARG A 203 -9.39 -16.75 -3.34
N THR A 204 -8.66 -17.52 -2.55
CA THR A 204 -8.50 -18.96 -2.76
C THR A 204 -9.90 -19.59 -2.80
N PRO A 205 -10.36 -20.18 -3.91
CA PRO A 205 -11.69 -20.77 -3.96
C PRO A 205 -11.78 -21.93 -2.96
N LYS A 206 -12.92 -22.06 -2.28
CA LYS A 206 -13.08 -23.00 -1.16
C LYS A 206 -12.93 -24.46 -1.61
N ASP A 207 -13.31 -24.75 -2.85
CA ASP A 207 -13.42 -26.10 -3.40
C ASP A 207 -12.10 -26.64 -4.01
N VAL A 208 -11.07 -25.79 -4.09
CA VAL A 208 -9.69 -26.17 -4.49
C VAL A 208 -9.13 -27.26 -3.56
N PHE A 209 -9.65 -27.35 -2.34
CA PHE A 209 -9.15 -28.22 -1.28
C PHE A 209 -10.29 -28.99 -0.62
N GLY A 210 -10.44 -30.26 -0.99
CA GLY A 210 -11.40 -31.16 -0.35
C GLY A 210 -10.99 -31.45 1.09
N LYS A 211 -11.93 -31.31 2.04
CA LYS A 211 -11.80 -31.96 3.35
C LYS A 211 -11.90 -33.47 3.14
N LEU A 212 -10.89 -34.23 3.55
CA LEU A 212 -11.03 -35.68 3.63
C LEU A 212 -12.16 -36.03 4.61
N ALA A 213 -13.03 -36.97 4.22
CA ALA A 213 -13.98 -37.57 5.14
C ALA A 213 -13.21 -38.16 6.34
N PRO A 214 -13.66 -37.95 7.59
CA PRO A 214 -12.98 -38.51 8.76
C PRO A 214 -12.86 -40.04 8.63
N LEU A 215 -11.64 -40.57 8.75
CA LEU A 215 -11.39 -42.01 8.79
C LEU A 215 -11.79 -42.62 10.14
N SER A 216 -13.05 -42.42 10.56
CA SER A 216 -13.59 -42.95 11.81
C SER A 216 -14.05 -44.41 11.71
N ASN A 217 -14.13 -44.99 10.51
CA ASN A 217 -14.81 -46.26 10.26
C ASN A 217 -13.86 -47.46 10.05
N LEU A 218 -12.57 -47.34 10.42
CA LEU A 218 -11.56 -48.41 10.28
C LEU A 218 -11.04 -48.97 11.63
N ARG A 219 -11.96 -49.29 12.55
CA ARG A 219 -11.86 -50.35 13.60
C ARG A 219 -13.14 -50.33 14.46
N GLY A 220 -13.82 -51.44 14.72
CA GLY A 220 -13.63 -52.79 14.19
C GLY A 220 -14.71 -53.76 14.66
N HIS A 221 -14.84 -54.91 13.99
CA HIS A 221 -15.78 -55.96 14.37
C HIS A 221 -15.46 -56.54 15.76
N LYS A 222 -16.34 -56.35 16.76
CA LYS A 222 -16.60 -57.32 17.84
C LYS A 222 -18.07 -57.31 18.28
N PHE A 223 -18.52 -58.46 18.75
CA PHE A 223 -19.90 -58.91 18.82
C PHE A 223 -20.72 -58.35 20.02
N SER A 224 -22.01 -58.09 19.73
CA SER A 224 -23.23 -58.39 20.52
C SER A 224 -23.18 -58.60 22.04
N SER A 225 -24.03 -57.84 22.77
CA SER A 225 -24.98 -58.43 23.74
C SER A 225 -26.08 -57.45 24.24
N GLY A 226 -27.36 -57.82 24.04
CA GLY A 226 -28.42 -57.69 25.07
C GLY A 226 -29.07 -56.32 25.45
N LEU A 227 -30.23 -56.06 24.83
CA LEU A 227 -31.44 -55.31 25.25
C LEU A 227 -31.81 -55.26 26.77
N PRO A 228 -32.86 -54.51 27.23
CA PRO A 228 -33.39 -53.16 26.86
C PRO A 228 -33.98 -52.35 28.07
N SER A 229 -34.87 -51.37 27.80
CA SER A 229 -35.95 -50.76 28.67
C SER A 229 -35.60 -49.61 29.65
N THR A 230 -36.45 -48.61 29.99
CA THR A 230 -37.60 -47.87 29.37
C THR A 230 -37.82 -46.55 30.17
N PHE A 231 -38.63 -45.59 29.67
CA PHE A 231 -39.10 -44.30 30.28
C PHE A 231 -38.09 -43.12 30.24
N SER A 232 -38.28 -42.06 29.41
CA SER A 232 -39.19 -40.88 29.54
C SER A 232 -38.69 -39.84 30.58
N SER A 233 -38.69 -38.52 30.38
CA SER A 233 -39.19 -37.66 29.28
C SER A 233 -38.80 -36.18 29.52
N VAL A 234 -38.95 -35.32 28.50
CA VAL A 234 -38.98 -33.83 28.54
C VAL A 234 -37.61 -33.10 28.66
N GLY A 235 -37.37 -32.17 27.71
CA GLY A 235 -36.30 -31.16 27.78
C GLY A 235 -35.98 -30.54 26.41
N TYR A 236 -36.41 -29.30 26.16
CA TYR A 236 -36.19 -28.57 24.89
C TYR A 236 -34.71 -28.24 24.63
N GLY A 237 -34.30 -28.20 23.35
CA GLY A 237 -33.02 -27.64 22.92
C GLY A 237 -32.83 -27.63 21.39
N HIS A 238 -32.51 -26.47 20.82
CA HIS A 238 -32.19 -26.16 19.42
C HIS A 238 -31.62 -27.31 18.55
N SER A 239 -32.14 -27.47 17.33
CA SER A 239 -31.42 -28.18 16.25
C SER A 239 -30.99 -27.20 15.17
N ASP A 240 -29.69 -26.93 15.09
CA ASP A 240 -29.09 -26.40 13.87
C ASP A 240 -29.04 -27.53 12.84
N ASN A 241 -29.56 -27.29 11.64
CA ASN A 241 -29.79 -28.33 10.63
C ASN A 241 -28.95 -28.08 9.37
N ASP A 242 -27.63 -28.21 9.50
CA ASP A 242 -26.71 -28.24 8.37
C ASP A 242 -26.82 -29.60 7.66
N SER A 243 -27.41 -29.61 6.45
CA SER A 243 -27.34 -30.76 5.55
C SER A 243 -27.14 -30.29 4.11
N GLU A 244 -26.01 -30.70 3.52
CA GLU A 244 -25.58 -30.28 2.20
C GLU A 244 -26.42 -30.88 1.06
N ALA A 245 -26.47 -30.17 -0.06
CA ALA A 245 -26.74 -30.75 -1.38
C ALA A 245 -25.56 -30.39 -2.31
N ASN A 246 -24.59 -31.30 -2.44
CA ASN A 246 -23.54 -31.19 -3.45
C ASN A 246 -24.12 -31.60 -4.81
N SER A 247 -24.26 -30.67 -5.75
CA SER A 247 -24.54 -30.96 -7.15
C SER A 247 -23.34 -30.60 -8.03
N GLU A 248 -22.86 -31.58 -8.81
CA GLU A 248 -21.66 -31.44 -9.64
C GLU A 248 -21.88 -30.52 -10.87
N GLU A 249 -23.13 -30.16 -11.18
CA GLU A 249 -23.50 -29.25 -12.27
C GLU A 249 -23.04 -27.79 -12.07
N SER A 250 -22.74 -27.36 -10.84
CA SER A 250 -22.40 -25.95 -10.55
C SER A 250 -21.06 -25.50 -11.14
N PHE A 251 -20.12 -26.42 -11.39
CA PHE A 251 -18.75 -26.12 -11.82
C PHE A 251 -18.66 -25.67 -13.29
N GLU A 252 -19.34 -26.39 -14.19
CA GLU A 252 -19.37 -26.09 -15.63
C GLU A 252 -19.97 -24.71 -15.93
N THR A 253 -20.97 -24.27 -15.16
CA THR A 253 -21.67 -22.99 -15.37
C THR A 253 -20.90 -21.74 -14.93
N ALA A 254 -19.86 -21.88 -14.11
CA ALA A 254 -19.12 -20.75 -13.53
C ALA A 254 -17.88 -20.32 -14.35
N LEU A 255 -17.46 -21.13 -15.33
CA LEU A 255 -16.24 -20.88 -16.12
C LEU A 255 -16.53 -20.10 -17.41
N SER A 256 -15.67 -19.14 -17.72
CA SER A 256 -15.66 -18.47 -19.03
C SER A 256 -15.31 -19.47 -20.15
N LEU A 257 -15.68 -19.12 -21.38
CA LEU A 257 -15.46 -19.98 -22.54
C LEU A 257 -13.96 -20.23 -22.84
N ALA A 258 -13.08 -19.35 -22.36
CA ALA A 258 -11.62 -19.56 -22.42
C ALA A 258 -11.13 -20.58 -21.37
N GLU A 259 -11.58 -20.47 -20.12
CA GLU A 259 -11.22 -21.38 -19.02
C GLU A 259 -11.71 -22.81 -19.28
N ARG A 260 -12.92 -22.96 -19.84
CA ARG A 260 -13.46 -24.25 -20.28
C ARG A 260 -12.57 -24.97 -21.29
N ARG A 261 -12.00 -24.27 -22.27
CA ARG A 261 -11.08 -24.87 -23.27
C ARG A 261 -9.79 -25.36 -22.63
N ILE A 262 -9.25 -24.61 -21.66
CA ILE A 262 -8.03 -24.99 -20.93
C ILE A 262 -8.31 -26.25 -20.09
N HIS A 263 -9.46 -26.32 -19.40
CA HIS A 263 -9.88 -27.49 -18.65
C HIS A 263 -10.09 -28.74 -19.53
N GLN A 264 -10.80 -28.63 -20.66
CA GLN A 264 -11.04 -29.76 -21.56
C GLN A 264 -9.75 -30.27 -22.23
N SER A 265 -8.83 -29.36 -22.59
CA SER A 265 -7.50 -29.72 -23.11
C SER A 265 -6.70 -30.55 -22.10
N ALA A 266 -6.72 -30.16 -20.82
CA ALA A 266 -6.04 -30.89 -19.75
C ALA A 266 -6.64 -32.28 -19.49
N LEU A 267 -7.97 -32.42 -19.52
CA LEU A 267 -8.65 -33.71 -19.32
C LEU A 267 -8.32 -34.72 -20.44
N ASN A 268 -8.32 -34.29 -21.69
CA ASN A 268 -8.00 -35.14 -22.84
C ASN A 268 -6.52 -35.59 -22.87
N SER A 269 -5.64 -34.89 -22.17
CA SER A 269 -4.22 -35.27 -22.03
C SER A 269 -4.00 -36.41 -21.01
N CYS A 270 -4.93 -36.61 -20.06
CA CYS A 270 -4.75 -37.54 -18.94
C CYS A 270 -5.38 -38.92 -19.12
N TYR A 271 -6.25 -39.14 -20.11
CA TYR A 271 -6.85 -40.46 -20.42
C TYR A 271 -6.16 -41.17 -21.60
N GLY A 272 -4.85 -40.98 -21.73
CA GLY A 272 -4.03 -41.44 -22.85
C GLY A 272 -3.28 -42.76 -22.67
N TYR A 273 -3.54 -43.54 -21.61
CA TYR A 273 -2.95 -44.88 -21.41
C TYR A 273 -3.95 -45.86 -20.75
N ASP A 274 -3.76 -47.15 -21.04
CA ASP A 274 -4.50 -48.33 -20.57
C ASP A 274 -5.94 -48.55 -21.08
N MET A 275 -6.06 -49.13 -22.28
CA MET A 275 -6.74 -50.43 -22.48
C MET A 275 -6.22 -51.14 -23.75
N MET A 276 -6.11 -52.47 -23.71
CA MET A 276 -5.60 -53.29 -24.81
C MET A 276 -6.72 -53.85 -25.71
N ASP A 277 -6.46 -53.80 -27.02
CA ASP A 277 -6.84 -54.74 -28.11
C ASP A 277 -8.21 -55.47 -28.08
N GLU A 278 -9.02 -55.27 -29.13
CA GLU A 278 -9.37 -56.43 -29.99
C GLU A 278 -9.71 -56.04 -31.45
N SER A 279 -9.02 -56.70 -32.39
CA SER A 279 -9.47 -57.09 -33.74
C SER A 279 -9.49 -56.08 -34.92
N MET A 280 -8.46 -56.26 -35.77
CA MET A 280 -8.34 -56.10 -37.23
C MET A 280 -9.52 -55.54 -38.07
N SER A 281 -9.19 -54.55 -38.91
CA SER A 281 -9.91 -54.25 -40.16
C SER A 281 -8.96 -53.71 -41.25
N SER A 282 -8.68 -54.58 -42.24
CA SER A 282 -8.72 -54.31 -43.69
C SER A 282 -7.99 -53.10 -44.30
N ASP A 283 -6.81 -53.38 -44.86
CA ASP A 283 -6.22 -52.96 -46.14
C ASP A 283 -6.69 -51.66 -46.87
N ASP A 284 -5.70 -50.75 -47.00
CA ASP A 284 -5.18 -50.11 -48.23
C ASP A 284 -5.87 -48.97 -49.04
N ASP A 285 -4.96 -48.08 -49.47
CA ASP A 285 -5.01 -47.04 -50.52
C ASP A 285 -5.99 -45.85 -50.36
N LYS A 286 -5.55 -44.58 -50.45
CA LYS A 286 -4.82 -44.04 -51.62
C LYS A 286 -4.22 -42.62 -51.41
N PHE A 287 -3.05 -42.39 -52.02
CA PHE A 287 -2.42 -41.17 -52.58
C PHE A 287 -3.23 -39.83 -52.54
N MET A 288 -2.66 -38.61 -52.41
CA MET A 288 -1.28 -38.10 -52.64
C MET A 288 -1.13 -36.66 -52.09
N SER A 289 0.10 -36.22 -51.79
CA SER A 289 0.48 -34.80 -51.70
C SER A 289 1.94 -34.55 -52.14
N GLN A 290 2.11 -34.13 -53.39
CA GLN A 290 3.25 -33.31 -53.88
C GLN A 290 2.71 -31.88 -54.03
N SER A 291 3.46 -30.78 -54.02
CA SER A 291 4.90 -30.47 -53.99
C SER A 291 5.14 -29.34 -52.93
N GLU A 292 6.29 -28.69 -52.68
CA GLU A 292 7.43 -28.36 -53.54
C GLU A 292 8.71 -27.97 -52.74
N GLU A 293 9.83 -27.93 -53.45
CA GLU A 293 11.26 -27.84 -53.06
C GLU A 293 11.70 -26.64 -52.18
N MET A 294 12.51 -26.86 -51.12
CA MET A 294 13.99 -26.91 -51.00
C MET A 294 14.77 -25.57 -50.88
N ILE A 295 15.92 -25.70 -50.18
CA ILE A 295 17.09 -24.80 -49.97
C ILE A 295 17.14 -24.22 -48.52
N SER A 296 18.22 -24.37 -47.71
CA SER A 296 19.57 -24.90 -47.96
C SER A 296 20.27 -25.57 -46.75
N ARG A 297 21.27 -26.41 -47.06
CA ARG A 297 22.58 -26.70 -46.38
C ARG A 297 22.69 -26.55 -44.85
N ARG A 298 22.96 -27.65 -44.11
CA ARG A 298 24.30 -28.21 -43.73
C ARG A 298 25.16 -27.26 -42.89
N SER A 299 25.86 -27.60 -41.80
CA SER A 299 26.04 -28.75 -40.87
C SER A 299 27.50 -28.75 -40.37
N HIS A 300 27.76 -29.20 -39.14
CA HIS A 300 29.00 -29.79 -38.60
C HIS A 300 30.09 -28.94 -37.88
N LEU A 301 30.57 -29.55 -36.77
CA LEU A 301 31.82 -29.39 -35.99
C LEU A 301 31.90 -28.16 -35.03
N SER A 302 32.50 -28.25 -33.82
CA SER A 302 33.04 -29.41 -33.07
C SER A 302 33.18 -29.12 -31.55
N GLU A 303 33.41 -30.18 -30.79
CA GLU A 303 33.67 -30.29 -29.34
C GLU A 303 34.71 -29.31 -28.74
N THR A 304 34.61 -29.08 -27.42
CA THR A 304 35.74 -29.21 -26.48
C THR A 304 35.19 -29.42 -25.05
N GLU A 305 35.48 -30.58 -24.44
CA GLU A 305 35.27 -30.80 -23.00
C GLU A 305 36.48 -30.35 -22.18
N GLY A 306 36.26 -29.98 -20.90
CA GLY A 306 37.28 -29.73 -19.90
C GLY A 306 36.84 -30.28 -18.55
N SER A 307 37.23 -31.52 -18.24
CA SER A 307 36.70 -32.33 -17.14
C SER A 307 37.53 -32.26 -15.84
N LEU A 308 36.99 -32.95 -14.82
CA LEU A 308 37.55 -33.41 -13.54
C LEU A 308 37.33 -32.48 -12.32
N TYR A 309 37.15 -32.97 -11.08
CA TYR A 309 37.33 -34.34 -10.55
C TYR A 309 36.20 -34.80 -9.59
N LEU A 310 36.42 -35.95 -8.94
CA LEU A 310 35.64 -36.68 -7.92
C LEU A 310 35.69 -35.99 -6.51
N ASP A 311 34.94 -36.37 -5.47
CA ASP A 311 34.76 -37.76 -5.00
C ASP A 311 33.51 -38.07 -4.14
N THR A 312 33.29 -39.38 -3.92
CA THR A 312 32.08 -40.05 -3.44
C THR A 312 32.22 -40.48 -1.97
N GLY A 313 31.13 -40.44 -1.19
CA GLY A 313 31.12 -40.96 0.18
C GLY A 313 29.74 -41.45 0.64
N LYS A 314 29.35 -42.67 0.26
CA LYS A 314 28.16 -43.34 0.81
C LYS A 314 28.43 -43.82 2.24
N ASN A 315 27.43 -43.71 3.13
CA ASN A 315 27.13 -44.82 4.03
C ASN A 315 25.68 -44.82 4.52
N LEU A 316 25.12 -46.03 4.60
CA LEU A 316 23.75 -46.33 5.00
C LEU A 316 23.78 -46.89 6.44
N GLY A 317 22.85 -46.48 7.30
CA GLY A 317 22.78 -46.97 8.66
C GLY A 317 21.44 -46.69 9.34
N ASN A 318 20.55 -47.68 9.33
CA ASN A 318 19.31 -47.65 10.11
C ASN A 318 19.63 -47.66 11.61
N THR A 319 18.97 -46.83 12.43
CA THR A 319 18.60 -47.25 13.80
C THR A 319 17.31 -46.59 14.26
N THR A 320 16.46 -47.40 14.87
CA THR A 320 15.17 -47.14 15.49
C THR A 320 15.15 -46.09 16.59
N LEU A 321 13.98 -45.49 16.79
CA LEU A 321 13.57 -44.79 18.00
C LEU A 321 13.67 -45.71 19.23
N GLU A 322 14.17 -45.19 20.36
CA GLU A 322 13.72 -45.66 21.68
C GLU A 322 13.80 -44.55 22.75
N ILE A 323 12.98 -44.69 23.79
CA ILE A 323 12.62 -43.62 24.73
C ILE A 323 13.47 -43.72 26.00
N GLY A 324 14.17 -42.63 26.36
CA GLY A 324 14.93 -42.51 27.60
C GLY A 324 14.37 -41.42 28.53
N ASN A 325 13.68 -41.81 29.60
CA ASN A 325 13.30 -40.90 30.69
C ASN A 325 14.47 -40.70 31.67
N SER A 326 14.85 -39.46 31.95
CA SER A 326 15.60 -39.12 33.16
C SER A 326 15.29 -37.70 33.66
N SER A 327 14.93 -37.60 34.93
CA SER A 327 14.60 -36.38 35.68
C SER A 327 15.78 -35.44 35.91
N GLY A 328 15.55 -34.11 35.97
CA GLY A 328 16.55 -33.20 36.55
C GLY A 328 16.30 -31.69 36.42
N LEU A 329 15.77 -31.09 37.50
CA LEU A 329 15.84 -29.65 37.88
C LEU A 329 15.35 -28.55 36.92
N ALA A 330 14.40 -27.77 37.41
CA ALA A 330 13.97 -26.50 36.82
C ALA A 330 14.97 -25.35 37.06
N LYS A 331 15.09 -24.45 36.09
CA LYS A 331 15.40 -23.03 36.31
C LYS A 331 14.35 -22.18 35.63
N LYS A 332 13.73 -21.26 36.37
CA LYS A 332 12.82 -20.25 35.83
C LYS A 332 13.63 -19.24 35.01
N GLY A 333 13.17 -18.97 33.80
CA GLY A 333 13.53 -17.79 33.01
C GLY A 333 12.26 -17.32 32.30
N GLU A 334 11.90 -16.05 32.47
CA GLU A 334 10.71 -15.46 31.85
C GLU A 334 10.97 -15.17 30.36
N GLY A 335 10.88 -16.22 29.55
CA GLY A 335 10.80 -16.09 28.10
C GLY A 335 9.37 -15.71 27.69
N SER A 336 9.23 -14.55 27.04
CA SER A 336 7.95 -14.13 26.45
C SER A 336 7.40 -15.23 25.54
N LYS A 337 6.21 -15.74 25.86
CA LYS A 337 5.54 -16.78 25.09
C LYS A 337 5.18 -16.22 23.72
N ARG A 338 5.98 -16.54 22.69
CA ARG A 338 5.52 -16.48 21.29
C ARG A 338 4.38 -17.48 21.15
N CYS A 339 3.16 -17.01 21.39
CA CYS A 339 1.95 -17.72 21.03
C CYS A 339 1.88 -17.70 19.50
N TRP A 340 2.42 -18.72 18.86
CA TRP A 340 2.03 -19.06 17.50
C TRP A 340 0.52 -19.32 17.58
N LYS A 341 -0.30 -18.37 17.11
CA LYS A 341 -1.72 -18.62 16.87
C LYS A 341 -1.79 -19.92 16.07
N ASN A 342 -2.52 -20.92 16.57
CA ASN A 342 -2.60 -22.25 15.98
C ASN A 342 -2.73 -22.16 14.46
N THR A 343 -1.62 -22.41 13.75
CA THR A 343 -1.65 -22.55 12.30
C THR A 343 -2.41 -23.84 12.05
N ASP A 344 -3.66 -23.68 11.62
CA ASP A 344 -4.71 -24.71 11.71
C ASP A 344 -4.19 -26.06 11.16
N LEU A 345 -3.97 -27.03 12.05
CA LEU A 345 -3.47 -28.37 11.69
C LEU A 345 -4.43 -29.11 10.74
N ASN A 346 -5.66 -28.61 10.54
CA ASN A 346 -6.55 -29.06 9.47
C ASN A 346 -6.12 -28.63 8.05
N GLN A 347 -5.19 -27.69 7.88
CA GLN A 347 -4.60 -27.39 6.55
C GLN A 347 -3.88 -28.60 5.96
N PHE A 348 -3.23 -29.44 6.79
CA PHE A 348 -2.61 -30.70 6.34
C PHE A 348 -3.61 -31.84 6.09
N ARG A 349 -4.92 -31.64 6.37
CA ARG A 349 -6.00 -32.60 6.06
C ARG A 349 -6.75 -32.29 4.76
N ARG A 350 -6.27 -31.28 4.02
CA ARG A 350 -6.83 -30.84 2.75
C ARG A 350 -6.13 -31.56 1.60
N VAL A 351 -6.86 -32.36 0.83
CA VAL A 351 -6.32 -32.93 -0.41
C VAL A 351 -6.45 -31.88 -1.51
N PRO A 352 -5.36 -31.55 -2.23
CA PRO A 352 -5.44 -30.69 -3.41
C PRO A 352 -6.35 -31.35 -4.45
N ARG A 353 -7.42 -30.66 -4.82
CA ARG A 353 -8.27 -31.02 -5.97
C ARG A 353 -7.81 -30.33 -7.27
N THR A 354 -6.70 -29.60 -7.21
CA THR A 354 -6.15 -28.81 -8.31
C THR A 354 -4.66 -29.07 -8.50
N PHE A 355 -4.12 -28.52 -9.59
CA PHE A 355 -2.76 -28.75 -10.04
C PHE A 355 -1.66 -28.21 -9.09
N TRP A 356 -1.93 -27.14 -8.34
CA TRP A 356 -0.93 -26.47 -7.50
C TRP A 356 -1.15 -26.71 -5.99
N PRO A 357 -0.09 -26.76 -5.17
CA PRO A 357 -0.20 -26.79 -3.71
C PRO A 357 -0.90 -25.56 -3.10
N TYR A 358 -1.48 -25.71 -1.90
CA TYR A 358 -2.15 -24.62 -1.17
C TYR A 358 -1.32 -23.34 -1.03
N TRP A 359 -0.02 -23.48 -0.75
CA TRP A 359 0.86 -22.33 -0.58
C TRP A 359 0.94 -21.46 -1.85
N VAL A 360 0.81 -22.03 -3.05
CA VAL A 360 0.81 -21.28 -4.32
C VAL A 360 -0.41 -20.38 -4.40
N TYR A 361 -1.62 -20.91 -4.13
CA TYR A 361 -2.84 -20.09 -4.10
C TYR A 361 -2.80 -19.03 -3.00
N SER A 362 -2.28 -19.37 -1.82
CA SER A 362 -2.11 -18.45 -0.70
C SER A 362 -1.15 -17.28 -1.01
N MET A 363 -0.25 -17.41 -2.00
CA MET A 363 0.61 -16.31 -2.47
C MET A 363 -0.12 -15.30 -3.38
N TYR A 364 -1.35 -15.57 -3.80
CA TYR A 364 -2.16 -14.68 -4.66
C TYR A 364 -3.55 -14.38 -4.07
N ASP A 365 -3.91 -14.97 -2.93
CA ASP A 365 -5.10 -14.60 -2.15
C ASP A 365 -4.93 -13.20 -1.56
N SER A 366 -5.71 -12.23 -2.06
CA SER A 366 -5.62 -10.83 -1.67
C SER A 366 -5.81 -10.62 -0.17
N TYR A 367 -6.56 -11.49 0.51
CA TYR A 367 -6.84 -11.35 1.94
C TYR A 367 -5.74 -11.98 2.81
N CYS A 368 -5.12 -13.08 2.38
CA CYS A 368 -3.92 -13.59 3.05
C CYS A 368 -2.74 -12.61 2.90
N LEU A 369 -2.62 -11.98 1.72
CA LEU A 369 -1.65 -10.91 1.48
C LEU A 369 -1.98 -9.67 2.33
N ALA A 370 -3.25 -9.26 2.42
CA ALA A 370 -3.68 -8.15 3.25
C ALA A 370 -3.39 -8.37 4.75
N GLU A 371 -3.64 -9.58 5.26
CA GLU A 371 -3.30 -9.94 6.65
C GLU A 371 -1.78 -9.85 6.90
N LYS A 372 -0.96 -10.42 6.00
CA LYS A 372 0.51 -10.31 6.10
C LYS A 372 0.98 -8.85 6.05
N ALA A 373 0.50 -8.06 5.09
CA ALA A 373 0.89 -6.67 4.90
C ALA A 373 0.51 -5.80 6.12
N ALA A 374 -0.69 -6.01 6.67
CA ALA A 374 -1.14 -5.32 7.87
C ALA A 374 -0.35 -5.71 9.13
N ASP A 375 -0.05 -7.00 9.32
CA ASP A 375 0.78 -7.47 10.44
C ASP A 375 2.21 -6.90 10.36
N MET A 376 2.76 -6.77 9.15
CA MET A 376 4.05 -6.10 8.92
C MET A 376 3.95 -4.60 9.21
N TRP A 377 2.97 -3.89 8.64
CA TRP A 377 2.76 -2.46 8.89
C TRP A 377 2.61 -2.14 10.37
N LYS A 378 1.87 -2.98 11.11
CA LYS A 378 1.68 -2.89 12.56
C LYS A 378 2.98 -3.08 13.36
N GLN A 379 3.92 -3.90 12.89
CA GLN A 379 5.25 -4.04 13.50
C GLN A 379 6.15 -2.81 13.27
N ILE A 380 5.92 -2.07 12.18
CA ILE A 380 6.71 -0.89 11.80
C ILE A 380 6.19 0.37 12.51
N VAL A 381 4.87 0.57 12.49
CA VAL A 381 4.23 1.85 12.82
C VAL A 381 3.45 1.78 14.15
N GLY A 382 3.05 0.58 14.59
CA GLY A 382 2.31 0.36 15.85
C GLY A 382 0.84 0.75 15.81
N ALA A 383 0.53 2.00 15.48
CA ALA A 383 -0.82 2.56 15.43
C ALA A 383 -0.97 3.57 14.25
N PRO A 384 -2.17 3.77 13.66
CA PRO A 384 -3.43 3.12 13.99
C PRO A 384 -3.47 1.63 13.64
N SER A 385 -4.37 0.87 14.29
CA SER A 385 -4.51 -0.56 14.01
C SER A 385 -5.28 -0.79 12.71
N MET A 386 -4.70 -1.58 11.80
CA MET A 386 -5.22 -1.83 10.46
C MET A 386 -6.38 -2.86 10.41
N ASP A 387 -6.85 -3.34 11.57
CA ASP A 387 -7.76 -4.50 11.69
C ASP A 387 -9.07 -4.34 10.89
N GLY A 388 -9.56 -3.11 10.72
CA GLY A 388 -10.75 -2.80 9.91
C GLY A 388 -10.50 -2.87 8.39
N LEU A 389 -9.26 -2.62 7.94
CA LEU A 389 -8.88 -2.60 6.53
C LEU A 389 -8.40 -3.97 6.01
N VAL A 390 -7.95 -4.89 6.88
CA VAL A 390 -7.62 -6.29 6.49
C VAL A 390 -8.79 -7.00 5.79
N ARG A 391 -10.04 -6.61 6.08
CA ARG A 391 -11.25 -7.14 5.42
C ARG A 391 -11.55 -6.52 4.04
N LYS A 392 -10.80 -5.50 3.63
CA LYS A 392 -10.92 -4.76 2.37
C LYS A 392 -9.54 -4.63 1.70
N PRO A 393 -9.02 -5.70 1.06
CA PRO A 393 -7.68 -5.70 0.47
C PRO A 393 -7.48 -4.61 -0.59
N ASP A 394 -8.54 -4.26 -1.29
CA ASP A 394 -8.67 -3.12 -2.20
C ASP A 394 -8.22 -1.81 -1.53
N LEU A 395 -8.90 -1.39 -0.46
CA LEU A 395 -8.57 -0.16 0.26
C LEU A 395 -7.25 -0.26 1.03
N LEU A 396 -6.93 -1.44 1.58
CA LEU A 396 -5.69 -1.64 2.34
C LEU A 396 -4.45 -1.40 1.45
N SER A 397 -4.46 -1.91 0.21
CA SER A 397 -3.34 -1.76 -0.71
C SER A 397 -3.01 -0.28 -0.96
N PHE A 398 -4.02 0.51 -1.36
CA PHE A 398 -3.84 1.94 -1.56
C PHE A 398 -3.47 2.69 -0.28
N TYR A 399 -3.99 2.29 0.89
CA TYR A 399 -3.57 2.89 2.16
C TYR A 399 -2.08 2.65 2.42
N ILE A 400 -1.60 1.40 2.37
CA ILE A 400 -0.19 1.08 2.60
C ILE A 400 0.71 1.76 1.57
N ALA A 401 0.37 1.68 0.28
CA ALA A 401 1.08 2.37 -0.79
C ALA A 401 1.12 3.89 -0.58
N SER A 402 0.03 4.50 -0.09
CA SER A 402 0.00 5.94 0.21
C SER A 402 0.94 6.35 1.35
N LYS A 403 1.23 5.45 2.30
CA LYS A 403 2.02 5.73 3.51
C LYS A 403 3.44 5.16 3.52
N ILE A 404 3.78 4.24 2.62
CA ILE A 404 5.09 3.58 2.59
C ILE A 404 6.21 4.59 2.17
N PRO A 405 7.33 4.66 2.93
CA PRO A 405 8.39 5.66 2.74
C PRO A 405 9.38 5.31 1.60
N VAL A 406 8.88 5.26 0.36
CA VAL A 406 9.67 4.93 -0.85
C VAL A 406 9.72 6.11 -1.83
N SER A 407 10.61 6.04 -2.84
CA SER A 407 10.76 7.09 -3.85
C SER A 407 9.49 7.34 -4.66
N GLU A 408 9.35 8.56 -5.19
CA GLU A 408 8.26 8.98 -6.09
C GLU A 408 8.06 8.01 -7.26
N GLU A 409 9.15 7.52 -7.84
CA GLU A 409 9.17 6.52 -8.91
C GLU A 409 8.49 5.21 -8.48
N THR A 410 8.82 4.71 -7.29
CA THR A 410 8.23 3.49 -6.71
C THR A 410 6.77 3.73 -6.27
N ARG A 411 6.43 4.94 -5.80
CA ARG A 411 5.05 5.33 -5.50
C ARG A 411 4.20 5.34 -6.78
N GLN A 412 4.73 5.87 -7.88
CA GLN A 412 4.07 5.83 -9.17
C GLN A 412 3.94 4.39 -9.71
N GLU A 413 4.96 3.53 -9.54
CA GLU A 413 4.89 2.10 -9.84
C GLU A 413 3.70 1.44 -9.11
N LEU A 414 3.58 1.64 -7.79
CA LEU A 414 2.48 1.09 -6.98
C LEU A 414 1.08 1.58 -7.43
N LEU A 415 0.96 2.82 -7.89
CA LEU A 415 -0.28 3.36 -8.45
C LEU A 415 -0.61 2.75 -9.83
N GLU A 416 0.41 2.46 -10.63
CA GLU A 416 0.28 1.89 -11.98
C GLU A 416 0.00 0.37 -11.99
N ILE A 417 0.35 -0.36 -10.94
CA ILE A 417 0.03 -1.78 -10.80
C ILE A 417 -1.49 -2.00 -10.84
N ASP A 418 -1.93 -2.79 -11.82
CA ASP A 418 -3.27 -3.37 -11.87
C ASP A 418 -3.30 -4.71 -11.12
N GLY A 419 -4.39 -4.96 -10.39
CA GLY A 419 -4.61 -6.16 -9.59
C GLY A 419 -4.11 -6.05 -8.14
N ILE A 420 -5.05 -6.12 -7.20
CA ILE A 420 -4.84 -5.95 -5.75
C ILE A 420 -3.75 -6.89 -5.22
N SER A 421 -3.77 -8.17 -5.61
CA SER A 421 -2.76 -9.15 -5.16
C SER A 421 -1.34 -8.86 -5.65
N TYR A 422 -1.18 -8.23 -6.82
CA TYR A 422 0.14 -7.82 -7.30
C TYR A 422 0.65 -6.61 -6.52
N ARG A 423 -0.23 -5.63 -6.25
CA ARG A 423 0.11 -4.44 -5.46
C ARG A 423 0.51 -4.80 -4.03
N LEU A 424 -0.32 -5.59 -3.32
CA LEU A 424 -0.01 -6.08 -1.97
C LEU A 424 1.31 -6.87 -1.91
N ARG A 425 1.63 -7.67 -2.94
CA ARG A 425 2.92 -8.39 -2.99
C ARG A 425 4.10 -7.44 -3.14
N ARG A 426 3.98 -6.40 -3.96
CA ARG A 426 5.02 -5.37 -4.13
C ARG A 426 5.16 -4.52 -2.86
N GLU A 427 4.06 -4.19 -2.20
CA GLU A 427 4.08 -3.56 -0.87
C GLU A 427 4.79 -4.44 0.16
N ILE A 428 4.48 -5.74 0.24
CA ILE A 428 5.16 -6.68 1.15
C ILE A 428 6.67 -6.74 0.87
N ASP A 429 7.07 -6.83 -0.39
CA ASP A 429 8.49 -6.81 -0.82
C ASP A 429 9.20 -5.52 -0.37
N LEU A 430 8.58 -4.35 -0.59
CA LEU A 430 9.10 -3.06 -0.11
C LEU A 430 9.13 -2.97 1.43
N LEU A 431 8.14 -3.54 2.12
CA LEU A 431 8.08 -3.60 3.58
C LEU A 431 9.11 -4.59 4.17
N GLU A 432 9.60 -5.58 3.40
CA GLU A 432 10.71 -6.46 3.76
C GLU A 432 12.08 -5.81 3.48
N THR A 433 12.23 -5.08 2.38
CA THR A 433 13.53 -4.58 1.87
C THR A 433 13.95 -3.20 2.37
N PHE A 434 13.01 -2.28 2.60
CA PHE A 434 13.31 -0.97 3.20
C PHE A 434 14.02 -1.16 4.56
N ASP A 435 14.79 -0.17 5.02
CA ASP A 435 15.29 -0.06 6.42
C ASP A 435 15.93 1.30 6.67
N LEU A 436 16.55 1.88 5.65
CA LEU A 436 17.38 3.08 5.75
C LEU A 436 16.84 4.20 4.87
N VAL A 437 16.39 5.28 5.50
CA VAL A 437 16.08 6.54 4.82
C VAL A 437 17.40 7.21 4.44
N ARG A 438 17.64 7.42 3.14
CA ARG A 438 18.88 8.02 2.62
C ARG A 438 18.57 9.28 1.81
N CYS A 439 19.47 10.27 1.82
CA CYS A 439 19.36 11.44 0.93
C CYS A 439 19.38 11.02 -0.55
N LYS A 440 18.45 11.53 -1.36
CA LYS A 440 18.35 11.25 -2.80
C LYS A 440 19.63 11.60 -3.56
N THR A 441 20.26 12.73 -3.21
CA THR A 441 21.47 13.28 -3.85
C THR A 441 22.75 12.56 -3.43
N CYS A 442 23.13 12.61 -2.15
CA CYS A 442 24.43 12.10 -1.68
C CYS A 442 24.40 10.69 -1.07
N LYS A 443 23.21 10.06 -0.99
CA LYS A 443 22.98 8.72 -0.40
C LYS A 443 23.35 8.54 1.07
N ILE A 444 23.71 9.61 1.79
CA ILE A 444 23.97 9.55 3.24
C ILE A 444 22.72 9.06 3.99
N VAL A 445 22.92 8.20 4.99
CA VAL A 445 21.83 7.67 5.83
C VAL A 445 21.36 8.76 6.79
N ILE A 446 20.08 9.12 6.68
CA ILE A 446 19.42 10.11 7.53
C ILE A 446 18.79 9.43 8.74
N ALA A 447 18.03 8.35 8.54
CA ALA A 447 17.32 7.66 9.62
C ALA A 447 17.11 6.18 9.31
N ARG A 448 16.64 5.42 10.30
CA ARG A 448 16.16 4.05 10.13
C ARG A 448 14.63 4.00 10.11
N ARG A 449 14.06 2.93 9.57
CA ARG A 449 12.65 2.57 9.74
C ARG A 449 12.23 2.59 11.21
N SER A 450 13.08 2.12 12.13
CA SER A 450 12.81 2.12 13.58
C SER A 450 12.68 3.52 14.20
N ASP A 451 13.09 4.57 13.49
CA ASP A 451 12.95 5.96 13.93
C ASP A 451 11.63 6.58 13.43
N MET A 452 10.78 5.86 12.67
CA MET A 452 9.48 6.37 12.21
C MET A 452 8.54 6.69 13.37
N LEU A 453 7.84 7.81 13.26
CA LEU A 453 6.94 8.34 14.28
C LEU A 453 5.61 8.75 13.65
N VAL A 454 4.51 8.52 14.35
CA VAL A 454 3.15 8.86 13.88
C VAL A 454 2.72 10.17 14.52
N MET A 455 2.74 11.24 13.73
CA MET A 455 2.24 12.57 14.13
C MET A 455 0.90 12.94 13.46
N SER A 456 0.30 12.04 12.67
CA SER A 456 -0.99 12.22 12.00
C SER A 456 -1.85 10.98 12.17
N SER A 457 -3.17 11.11 12.33
CA SER A 457 -4.06 9.93 12.46
C SER A 457 -4.11 9.10 11.17
N GLU A 458 -3.70 9.68 10.04
CA GLU A 458 -3.50 8.95 8.78
C GLU A 458 -2.23 8.09 8.77
N GLY A 459 -1.29 8.25 9.70
CA GLY A 459 -0.02 7.52 9.76
C GLY A 459 1.23 8.42 9.74
N PRO A 460 2.42 7.85 9.48
CA PRO A 460 3.72 8.53 9.57
C PRO A 460 4.11 9.32 8.31
N LEU A 461 3.28 9.28 7.25
CA LEU A 461 3.48 10.02 6.01
C LEU A 461 2.19 10.78 5.66
N GLY A 462 2.29 12.07 5.35
CA GLY A 462 1.15 12.91 4.99
C GLY A 462 1.51 13.99 3.98
N ALA A 463 0.54 14.43 3.17
CA ALA A 463 0.73 15.56 2.26
C ALA A 463 0.36 16.86 2.98
N TYR A 464 1.24 17.84 2.93
CA TYR A 464 1.05 19.16 3.53
C TYR A 464 1.40 20.25 2.52
N VAL A 465 0.70 21.39 2.56
CA VAL A 465 0.97 22.52 1.66
C VAL A 465 1.56 23.68 2.44
N ASN A 466 2.50 24.42 1.85
CA ASN A 466 3.14 25.59 2.46
C ASN A 466 2.43 26.91 2.04
N PRO A 467 2.80 28.08 2.62
CA PRO A 467 2.13 29.35 2.29
C PRO A 467 2.19 29.74 0.81
N LEU A 468 3.22 29.26 0.09
CA LEU A 468 3.47 29.52 -1.33
C LEU A 468 2.77 28.52 -2.26
N GLY A 469 1.94 27.62 -1.73
CA GLY A 469 1.18 26.63 -2.51
C GLY A 469 1.93 25.37 -2.91
N TYR A 470 3.18 25.19 -2.47
CA TYR A 470 3.92 23.94 -2.74
C TYR A 470 3.47 22.84 -1.77
N VAL A 471 3.11 21.69 -2.34
CA VAL A 471 2.78 20.48 -1.58
C VAL A 471 4.06 19.69 -1.31
N HIS A 472 4.16 19.14 -0.11
CA HIS A 472 5.24 18.27 0.33
C HIS A 472 4.65 17.01 0.98
N GLU A 473 5.04 15.83 0.51
CA GLU A 473 4.85 14.59 1.27
C GLU A 473 5.89 14.54 2.39
N ILE A 474 5.44 14.59 3.64
CA ILE A 474 6.27 14.67 4.85
C ILE A 474 6.21 13.37 5.63
N MET A 475 7.37 12.76 5.82
CA MET A 475 7.60 11.60 6.68
C MET A 475 8.04 12.06 8.07
N THR A 476 7.33 11.67 9.11
CA THR A 476 7.68 12.03 10.49
C THR A 476 8.55 10.98 11.18
N LEU A 477 9.65 11.44 11.79
CA LEU A 477 10.69 10.62 12.39
C LEU A 477 11.05 11.15 13.79
N GLN A 478 11.24 10.28 14.77
CA GLN A 478 11.73 10.65 16.09
C GLN A 478 13.20 11.10 16.05
N LYS A 479 14.01 10.52 15.16
CA LYS A 479 15.45 10.81 15.02
C LYS A 479 15.85 10.94 13.55
N ALA A 480 16.78 11.84 13.28
CA ALA A 480 17.48 11.97 12.02
C ALA A 480 18.93 12.41 12.28
N ASN A 481 19.82 12.01 11.40
CA ASN A 481 21.27 12.24 11.45
C ASN A 481 21.74 12.91 10.15
N GLY A 482 22.91 13.54 10.17
CA GLY A 482 23.48 14.16 8.96
C GLY A 482 22.69 15.36 8.44
N LEU A 483 21.92 16.03 9.30
CA LEU A 483 21.16 17.23 8.99
C LEU A 483 21.73 18.45 9.73
N ALA A 484 21.82 19.57 9.03
CA ALA A 484 22.14 20.89 9.57
C ALA A 484 20.86 21.73 9.68
N LEU A 485 20.75 22.55 10.72
CA LEU A 485 19.60 23.43 10.95
C LEU A 485 19.91 24.85 10.47
N ILE A 486 18.96 25.44 9.73
CA ILE A 486 19.10 26.77 9.14
C ILE A 486 17.99 27.68 9.67
N GLY A 487 18.37 28.89 10.11
CA GLY A 487 17.46 29.90 10.63
C GLY A 487 17.09 29.71 12.11
N ARG A 488 15.99 30.35 12.51
CA ARG A 488 15.38 30.24 13.85
C ARG A 488 14.13 29.39 13.77
N ALA A 489 13.69 28.83 14.90
CA ALA A 489 12.42 28.13 14.98
C ALA A 489 11.25 29.13 14.93
N THR A 490 10.26 28.91 14.06
CA THR A 490 9.02 29.70 14.00
C THR A 490 7.79 28.78 14.08
N ALA A 491 6.72 29.25 14.74
CA ALA A 491 5.44 28.54 14.79
C ALA A 491 4.48 28.93 13.65
N GLU A 492 4.85 29.93 12.84
CA GLU A 492 4.03 30.44 11.74
C GLU A 492 3.75 29.33 10.71
N TYR A 493 2.48 29.18 10.32
CA TYR A 493 2.02 28.18 9.34
C TYR A 493 2.47 26.73 9.63
N SER A 494 2.71 26.39 10.90
CA SER A 494 3.13 25.05 11.30
C SER A 494 2.04 24.00 11.04
N TRP A 495 2.39 22.94 10.32
CA TRP A 495 1.50 21.80 10.04
C TRP A 495 1.14 20.98 11.27
N PHE A 496 1.90 21.13 12.37
CA PHE A 496 1.71 20.41 13.62
C PHE A 496 1.45 21.43 14.74
N PRO A 497 0.18 21.73 15.09
CA PRO A 497 -0.15 22.76 16.07
C PRO A 497 0.56 22.55 17.41
N GLY A 498 1.18 23.61 17.95
CA GLY A 498 2.00 23.54 19.16
C GLY A 498 3.48 23.16 18.92
N TYR A 499 3.91 23.02 17.68
CA TYR A 499 5.32 22.91 17.31
C TYR A 499 5.77 24.10 16.45
N ALA A 500 6.95 24.63 16.76
CA ALA A 500 7.70 25.50 15.87
C ALA A 500 8.61 24.67 14.95
N TRP A 501 8.83 25.09 13.72
CA TRP A 501 9.69 24.42 12.75
C TRP A 501 10.97 25.23 12.47
N THR A 502 12.06 24.52 12.18
CA THR A 502 13.34 25.05 11.69
C THR A 502 13.73 24.30 10.42
N VAL A 503 14.25 24.98 9.41
CA VAL A 503 14.65 24.33 8.14
C VAL A 503 15.82 23.37 8.39
N ALA A 504 15.77 22.19 7.77
CA ALA A 504 16.80 21.16 7.86
C ALA A 504 17.37 20.78 6.48
N GLU A 505 18.68 20.96 6.32
CA GLU A 505 19.44 20.64 5.11
C GLU A 505 20.35 19.43 5.32
N CYS A 506 20.69 18.71 4.25
CA CYS A 506 21.67 17.64 4.32
C CYS A 506 23.07 18.22 4.54
N ALA A 507 23.70 17.91 5.68
CA ALA A 507 25.03 18.43 6.04
C ALA A 507 26.17 18.00 5.09
N SER A 508 25.91 17.11 4.12
CA SER A 508 26.89 16.64 3.13
C SER A 508 26.68 17.19 1.71
N CYS A 509 25.51 17.75 1.39
CA CYS A 509 25.22 18.24 0.04
C CYS A 509 24.27 19.45 -0.02
N GLU A 510 23.97 20.05 1.14
CA GLU A 510 23.25 21.32 1.32
C GLU A 510 21.81 21.34 0.77
N ILE A 511 21.32 20.24 0.19
CA ILE A 511 19.93 20.13 -0.24
C ILE A 511 19.00 20.10 0.97
N GLN A 512 17.96 20.93 0.94
CA GLN A 512 16.91 20.94 1.97
C GLN A 512 16.25 19.55 2.03
N MET A 513 16.35 18.88 3.18
CA MET A 513 15.75 17.57 3.43
C MET A 513 14.36 17.68 4.06
N GLY A 514 14.11 18.75 4.81
CA GLY A 514 12.82 18.97 5.47
C GLY A 514 12.95 19.98 6.61
N TRP A 515 12.41 19.62 7.77
CA TRP A 515 12.32 20.49 8.95
C TRP A 515 12.51 19.71 10.26
N LEU A 516 13.07 20.37 11.27
CA LEU A 516 12.98 19.97 12.68
C LEU A 516 11.79 20.68 13.31
N PHE A 517 10.88 19.93 13.93
CA PHE A 517 9.77 20.44 14.72
C PHE A 517 10.13 20.36 16.21
N THR A 518 9.98 21.47 16.94
CA THR A 518 10.27 21.62 18.37
C THR A 518 9.02 22.10 19.11
N ALA A 519 8.65 21.44 20.20
CA ALA A 519 7.47 21.78 20.98
C ALA A 519 7.55 23.19 21.57
N THR A 520 6.50 24.00 21.43
CA THR A 520 6.44 25.34 22.02
C THR A 520 6.06 25.29 23.51
N LYS A 521 5.38 24.22 23.95
CA LYS A 521 4.93 24.01 25.34
C LYS A 521 5.64 22.82 25.96
N LYS A 522 6.22 22.98 27.16
CA LYS A 522 6.96 21.92 27.88
C LYS A 522 6.17 20.64 28.16
N LYS A 523 4.83 20.72 28.26
CA LYS A 523 3.94 19.56 28.46
C LYS A 523 3.71 18.73 27.17
N LEU A 524 4.04 19.27 26.00
CA LEU A 524 3.83 18.61 24.73
C LEU A 524 4.96 17.61 24.44
N LYS A 525 4.60 16.37 24.13
CA LYS A 525 5.52 15.28 23.82
C LYS A 525 5.14 14.66 22.46
N PRO A 526 6.12 14.33 21.60
CA PRO A 526 7.58 14.47 21.79
C PRO A 526 8.05 15.94 21.90
N GLN A 527 9.18 16.18 22.57
CA GLN A 527 9.74 17.54 22.67
C GLN A 527 10.27 18.05 21.32
N SER A 528 10.72 17.13 20.46
CA SER A 528 11.04 17.41 19.06
C SER A 528 10.92 16.15 18.20
N PHE A 529 10.72 16.35 16.90
CA PHE A 529 10.72 15.31 15.87
C PHE A 529 11.08 15.94 14.52
N TRP A 530 11.44 15.12 13.53
CA TRP A 530 11.82 15.57 12.20
C TRP A 530 10.70 15.29 11.20
N GLY A 531 10.43 16.23 10.30
CA GLY A 531 9.59 16.03 9.12
C GLY A 531 10.46 16.07 7.86
N ILE A 532 10.66 14.92 7.21
CA ILE A 532 11.54 14.77 6.04
C ILE A 532 10.69 14.67 4.77
N ARG A 533 11.08 15.37 3.71
CA ARG A 533 10.41 15.36 2.40
C ARG A 533 10.64 14.02 1.69
N SER A 534 9.57 13.30 1.38
CA SER A 534 9.59 12.04 0.62
C SER A 534 10.35 12.18 -0.71
N SER A 535 10.15 13.29 -1.41
CA SER A 535 10.82 13.66 -2.67
C SER A 535 12.34 13.76 -2.60
N GLN A 536 12.90 13.88 -1.39
CA GLN A 536 14.34 13.99 -1.12
C GLN A 536 14.94 12.70 -0.54
N VAL A 537 14.14 11.63 -0.46
CA VAL A 537 14.61 10.29 -0.08
C VAL A 537 15.03 9.52 -1.34
N ALA A 538 16.15 8.79 -1.26
CA ALA A 538 16.57 7.88 -2.32
C ALA A 538 15.63 6.68 -2.41
N GLY A 539 15.31 6.22 -3.62
CA GLY A 539 14.69 4.91 -3.81
C GLY A 539 15.65 3.78 -3.39
N ASP A 540 15.09 2.65 -2.98
CA ASP A 540 15.84 1.41 -2.72
C ASP A 540 16.21 0.71 -4.04
N THR A 541 16.92 1.41 -4.92
CA THR A 541 17.67 0.77 -6.01
C THR A 541 19.00 0.25 -5.46
N CYS A 542 19.15 -1.07 -5.46
CA CYS A 542 20.41 -1.77 -5.14
C CYS A 542 21.47 -1.54 -6.22
#